data_AF-A0A4Y2NE88-F1
#
_entry.id   AF-A0A4Y2NE88-F1
#
_cell.length_a   1.000
_cell.length_b   1.000
_cell.length_c   1.000
_cell.angle_alpha   90.00
_cell.angle_beta   90.00
_cell.angle_gamma   90.00
#
_symmetry.space_group_name_H-M   'P 1'
#
loop_
_entity.id
_entity.type
_entity.pdbx_description
1 polymer ?
#
loop_
_entity_poly.entity_id
_entity_poly.type
_entity_poly.pdbx_seq_one_letter_code
_entity_poly.pdbx_strand_id
1 'polypeptide(L)'
;MTSETEVTTLNRKRGNIKSEITKLANALVEKTEHSIPKLQAQLDIVSKLQEKFELLKNDYYKITNQTEFTEVESALDSVEDDLLNLEASLETSINQLKCNVESVSFPSQSKGAPIKLPKISLPTFCGRYEEWNLFLYGWIIFLYGYF
;
A
#
# COMPACT_ATOMS: atom_id res chain seq x y z
N MET A 1 -37.90 -5.97 24.32
CA MET A 1 -38.13 -4.81 23.42
C MET A 1 -36.90 -3.91 23.28
N THR A 2 -35.69 -4.38 23.59
CA THR A 2 -34.44 -3.56 23.53
C THR A 2 -33.62 -3.74 22.24
N SER A 3 -33.82 -4.83 21.48
CA SER A 3 -32.95 -5.18 20.33
C SER A 3 -33.10 -4.29 19.09
N GLU A 4 -34.32 -3.91 18.69
CA GLU A 4 -34.53 -3.12 17.45
C GLU A 4 -33.91 -1.72 17.52
N THR A 5 -33.98 -1.08 18.69
CA THR A 5 -33.37 0.26 18.87
C THR A 5 -31.84 0.17 18.88
N GLU A 6 -31.28 -0.92 19.40
CA GLU A 6 -29.82 -1.13 19.39
C GLU A 6 -29.31 -1.39 17.96
N VAL A 7 -29.96 -2.28 17.19
CA VAL A 7 -29.57 -2.59 15.81
C VAL A 7 -29.63 -1.34 14.90
N THR A 8 -30.67 -0.52 15.01
CA THR A 8 -30.78 0.72 14.23
C THR A 8 -29.67 1.72 14.55
N THR A 9 -29.26 1.82 15.82
CA THR A 9 -28.12 2.68 16.19
C THR A 9 -26.80 2.17 15.64
N LEU A 10 -26.57 0.85 15.63
CA LEU A 10 -25.37 0.27 15.04
C LEU A 10 -25.35 0.46 13.51
N ASN A 11 -26.48 0.27 12.83
CA ASN A 11 -26.60 0.52 11.39
C ASN A 11 -26.28 1.98 11.04
N ARG A 12 -26.70 2.93 11.88
CA ARG A 12 -26.33 4.34 11.72
C ARG A 12 -24.83 4.57 11.90
N LYS A 13 -24.21 3.96 12.92
CA LYS A 13 -22.75 4.04 13.13
C LYS A 13 -21.99 3.48 11.92
N ARG A 14 -22.42 2.32 11.39
CA ARG A 14 -21.86 1.70 10.17
C ARG A 14 -21.96 2.66 8.98
N GLY A 15 -23.14 3.25 8.76
CA GLY A 15 -23.36 4.22 7.69
C GLY A 15 -22.44 5.43 7.79
N ASN A 16 -22.18 5.93 8.99
CA ASN A 16 -21.24 7.04 9.22
C ASN A 16 -19.81 6.64 8.84
N ILE A 17 -19.35 5.46 9.29
CA ILE A 17 -18.01 4.94 8.92
C ILE A 17 -17.89 4.82 7.40
N LYS A 18 -18.89 4.21 6.74
CA LYS A 18 -18.94 4.10 5.27
C LYS A 18 -18.87 5.45 4.57
N SER A 19 -19.56 6.47 5.09
CA SER A 19 -19.51 7.83 4.56
C SER A 19 -18.11 8.44 4.69
N GLU A 20 -17.45 8.28 5.83
CA GLU A 20 -16.08 8.76 6.05
C GLU A 20 -15.08 8.07 5.09
N ILE A 21 -15.18 6.75 4.93
CA ILE A 21 -14.37 5.99 3.96
C ILE A 21 -14.57 6.54 2.54
N THR A 22 -15.82 6.75 2.14
CA THR A 22 -16.16 7.30 0.81
C THR A 22 -15.57 8.69 0.61
N LYS A 23 -15.62 9.56 1.62
CA LYS A 23 -15.02 10.90 1.56
C LYS A 23 -13.50 10.83 1.38
N LEU A 24 -12.83 9.95 2.12
CA LEU A 24 -11.39 9.76 2.03
C LEU A 24 -10.97 9.18 0.67
N ALA A 25 -11.72 8.18 0.17
CA ALA A 25 -11.49 7.60 -1.15
C ALA A 25 -11.65 8.64 -2.27
N ASN A 26 -12.72 9.46 -2.22
CA ASN A 26 -12.90 10.54 -3.18
C ASN A 26 -11.79 11.58 -3.09
N ALA A 27 -11.39 11.96 -1.87
CA ALA A 27 -10.30 12.90 -1.66
C ALA A 27 -8.96 12.40 -2.20
N LEU A 28 -8.76 11.07 -2.30
CA LEU A 28 -7.59 10.43 -2.91
C LEU A 28 -7.65 10.42 -4.45
N VAL A 29 -8.85 10.33 -5.02
CA VAL A 29 -9.05 10.30 -6.49
C VAL A 29 -9.05 11.71 -7.10
N GLU A 30 -9.42 12.73 -6.31
CA GLU A 30 -9.37 14.12 -6.75
C GLU A 30 -7.97 14.49 -7.26
N LYS A 31 -7.88 15.15 -8.43
CA LYS A 31 -6.62 15.58 -9.09
C LYS A 31 -5.85 16.67 -8.34
N THR A 32 -6.04 16.77 -7.03
CA THR A 32 -5.28 17.67 -6.17
C THR A 32 -3.86 17.10 -5.99
N GLU A 33 -2.86 17.96 -5.97
CA GLU A 33 -1.48 17.53 -5.71
C GLU A 33 -1.40 16.92 -4.30
N HIS A 34 -1.09 15.63 -4.22
CA HIS A 34 -0.96 14.90 -2.97
C HIS A 34 0.46 15.03 -2.44
N SER A 35 0.60 15.55 -1.22
CA SER A 35 1.87 15.53 -0.50
C SER A 35 1.93 14.32 0.44
N ILE A 36 3.13 13.78 0.65
CA ILE A 36 3.35 12.66 1.59
C ILE A 36 2.77 12.95 2.98
N PRO A 37 2.97 14.14 3.60
CA PRO A 37 2.38 14.42 4.92
C PRO A 37 0.84 14.40 4.92
N LYS A 38 0.20 14.84 3.83
CA LYS A 38 -1.27 14.84 3.71
C LYS A 38 -1.80 13.41 3.61
N LEU A 39 -1.15 12.56 2.80
CA LEU A 39 -1.51 11.14 2.68
C LEU A 39 -1.28 10.39 4.00
N GLN A 40 -0.20 10.70 4.71
CA GLN A 40 0.07 10.12 6.03
C GLN A 40 -1.01 10.51 7.06
N ALA A 41 -1.44 11.77 7.06
CA ALA A 41 -2.53 12.21 7.92
C ALA A 41 -3.87 11.52 7.57
N GLN A 42 -4.12 11.23 6.29
CA GLN A 42 -5.28 10.43 5.87
C GLN A 42 -5.17 8.98 6.35
N LEU A 43 -3.98 8.38 6.29
CA LEU A 43 -3.73 7.02 6.82
C LEU A 43 -3.99 6.95 8.33
N ASP A 44 -3.55 7.96 9.10
CA ASP A 44 -3.84 8.03 10.55
C ASP A 44 -5.34 8.11 10.84
N ILE A 45 -6.13 8.73 9.95
CA ILE A 45 -7.59 8.76 10.05
C ILE A 45 -8.17 7.37 9.75
N VAL A 46 -7.66 6.68 8.73
CA VAL A 46 -8.05 5.30 8.40
C VAL A 46 -7.78 4.35 9.57
N SER A 47 -6.61 4.43 10.21
CA SER A 47 -6.31 3.61 11.40
C SER A 47 -7.32 3.84 12.54
N LYS A 48 -7.70 5.11 12.79
CA LYS A 48 -8.75 5.43 13.78
C LYS A 48 -10.13 4.93 13.37
N LEU A 49 -10.42 4.87 12.07
CA LEU A 49 -11.66 4.28 11.57
C LEU A 49 -11.68 2.76 11.74
N GLN A 50 -10.55 2.08 11.51
CA GLN A 50 -10.41 0.64 11.76
C GLN A 50 -10.68 0.31 13.24
N GLU A 51 -10.07 1.04 14.18
CA GLU A 51 -10.34 0.84 15.62
C GLU A 51 -11.84 1.01 15.96
N LYS A 52 -12.47 2.05 15.43
CA LYS A 52 -13.92 2.28 15.62
C LYS A 52 -14.76 1.18 14.98
N PHE A 53 -14.33 0.66 13.83
CA PHE A 53 -15.01 -0.41 13.12
C PHE A 53 -14.91 -1.74 13.86
N GLU A 54 -13.75 -2.05 14.45
CA GLU A 54 -13.58 -3.23 15.31
C GLU A 54 -14.48 -3.19 16.55
N LEU A 55 -14.56 -2.04 17.21
CA LEU A 55 -15.51 -1.85 18.31
C LEU A 55 -16.97 -2.04 17.85
N LEU A 56 -17.29 -1.55 16.65
CA LEU A 56 -18.62 -1.71 16.07
C LEU A 56 -18.94 -3.18 15.75
N LYS A 57 -18.02 -3.95 15.15
CA LYS A 57 -18.17 -5.40 14.90
C LYS A 57 -18.47 -6.13 16.21
N ASN A 58 -17.68 -5.86 17.25
CA ASN A 58 -17.90 -6.43 18.58
C ASN A 58 -19.28 -6.09 19.16
N ASP A 59 -19.79 -4.88 18.94
CA ASP A 59 -21.14 -4.50 19.39
C ASP A 59 -22.24 -5.24 18.61
N TYR A 60 -22.08 -5.45 17.30
CA TYR A 60 -22.99 -6.29 16.51
C TYR A 60 -23.01 -7.74 17.02
N TYR A 61 -21.84 -8.33 17.31
CA TYR A 61 -21.74 -9.70 17.81
C TYR A 61 -22.42 -9.92 19.16
N LYS A 62 -22.57 -8.87 19.99
CA LYS A 62 -23.26 -8.95 21.28
C LYS A 62 -24.78 -9.01 21.17
N ILE A 63 -25.35 -8.43 20.11
CA ILE A 63 -26.82 -8.21 20.02
C ILE A 63 -27.52 -9.07 18.98
N THR A 64 -26.79 -9.72 18.08
CA THR A 64 -27.39 -10.40 16.92
C THR A 64 -27.70 -11.86 17.25
N ASN A 65 -28.98 -12.24 17.20
CA ASN A 65 -29.41 -13.64 17.20
C ASN A 65 -29.10 -14.26 15.82
N GLN A 66 -28.66 -15.52 15.77
CA GLN A 66 -28.05 -16.16 14.60
C GLN A 66 -28.85 -16.08 13.28
N THR A 67 -30.17 -15.88 13.32
CA THR A 67 -31.05 -15.86 12.13
C THR A 67 -30.96 -14.59 11.26
N GLU A 68 -30.53 -13.43 11.80
CA GLU A 68 -30.34 -12.18 11.03
C GLU A 68 -28.85 -11.87 10.79
N PHE A 69 -27.97 -12.80 11.16
CA PHE A 69 -26.55 -12.57 11.23
C PHE A 69 -25.86 -12.46 9.87
N THR A 70 -26.32 -13.23 8.88
CA THR A 70 -25.66 -13.33 7.56
C THR A 70 -25.71 -12.02 6.77
N GLU A 71 -26.84 -11.31 6.80
CA GLU A 71 -26.95 -10.00 6.13
C GLU A 71 -26.11 -8.92 6.84
N VAL A 72 -26.06 -8.97 8.17
CA VAL A 72 -25.24 -8.06 8.98
C VAL A 72 -23.76 -8.32 8.71
N GLU A 73 -23.33 -9.59 8.69
CA GLU A 73 -21.97 -10.02 8.41
C GLU A 73 -21.52 -9.57 7.02
N SER A 74 -22.30 -9.86 5.98
CA SER A 74 -21.98 -9.39 4.62
C SER A 74 -21.88 -7.86 4.51
N ALA A 75 -22.71 -7.13 5.25
CA ALA A 75 -22.65 -5.67 5.28
C ALA A 75 -21.48 -5.12 6.10
N LEU A 76 -20.95 -5.87 7.07
CA LEU A 76 -19.72 -5.55 7.79
C LEU A 76 -18.50 -5.86 6.93
N ASP A 77 -18.45 -7.04 6.31
CA ASP A 77 -17.37 -7.45 5.40
C ASP A 77 -17.18 -6.43 4.27
N SER A 78 -18.27 -5.96 3.66
CA SER A 78 -18.19 -4.91 2.63
C SER A 78 -17.53 -3.62 3.12
N VAL A 79 -17.72 -3.22 4.39
CA VAL A 79 -17.10 -2.01 4.95
C VAL A 79 -15.64 -2.27 5.31
N GLU A 80 -15.31 -3.49 5.73
CA GLU A 80 -13.95 -3.93 6.01
C GLU A 80 -13.10 -3.95 4.73
N ASP A 81 -13.63 -4.51 3.65
CA ASP A 81 -13.00 -4.51 2.34
C ASP A 81 -12.75 -3.08 1.84
N ASP A 82 -13.75 -2.18 1.98
CA ASP A 82 -13.60 -0.77 1.60
C ASP A 82 -12.48 -0.07 2.41
N LEU A 83 -12.33 -0.40 3.70
CA LEU A 83 -11.25 0.11 4.57
C LEU A 83 -9.87 -0.38 4.12
N LEU A 84 -9.74 -1.70 3.93
CA LEU A 84 -8.47 -2.33 3.54
C LEU A 84 -8.01 -1.82 2.16
N ASN A 85 -8.94 -1.70 1.22
CA ASN A 85 -8.64 -1.16 -0.11
C ASN A 85 -8.18 0.30 -0.05
N LEU A 86 -8.81 1.12 0.80
CA LEU A 86 -8.40 2.51 0.99
C LEU A 86 -7.01 2.62 1.64
N GLU A 87 -6.73 1.83 2.66
CA GLU A 87 -5.41 1.75 3.31
C GLU A 87 -4.32 1.39 2.30
N ALA A 88 -4.50 0.28 1.57
CA ALA A 88 -3.55 -0.18 0.55
C ALA A 88 -3.33 0.87 -0.55
N SER A 89 -4.40 1.59 -0.95
CA SER A 89 -4.32 2.65 -1.95
C SER A 89 -3.50 3.85 -1.45
N LEU A 90 -3.70 4.27 -0.21
CA LEU A 90 -2.94 5.35 0.42
C LEU A 90 -1.45 4.98 0.56
N GLU A 91 -1.15 3.78 1.06
CA GLU A 91 0.23 3.30 1.18
C GLU A 91 0.93 3.25 -0.19
N THR A 92 0.22 2.75 -1.21
CA THR A 92 0.73 2.70 -2.58
C THR A 92 1.06 4.10 -3.10
N SER A 93 0.16 5.08 -2.91
CA SER A 93 0.41 6.47 -3.31
C SER A 93 1.60 7.10 -2.58
N ILE A 94 1.75 6.84 -1.27
CA ILE A 94 2.89 7.32 -0.49
C ILE A 94 4.20 6.73 -1.05
N ASN A 95 4.23 5.42 -1.31
CA ASN A 95 5.41 4.74 -1.81
C ASN A 95 5.79 5.22 -3.22
N GLN A 96 4.82 5.44 -4.10
CA GLN A 96 5.06 6.02 -5.43
C GLN A 96 5.70 7.41 -5.34
N LEU A 97 5.22 8.27 -4.44
CA LEU A 97 5.80 9.61 -4.23
C LEU A 97 7.23 9.52 -3.67
N LYS A 98 7.50 8.62 -2.74
CA LYS A 98 8.87 8.41 -2.20
C LYS A 98 9.86 7.98 -3.29
N CYS A 99 9.50 7.00 -4.12
CA CYS A 99 10.35 6.54 -5.23
C CYS A 99 10.59 7.62 -6.29
N ASN A 100 9.59 8.47 -6.58
CA ASN A 100 9.75 9.59 -7.50
C ASN A 100 10.70 10.67 -6.95
N VAL A 101 10.80 10.84 -5.63
CA VAL A 101 11.73 11.80 -5.00
C VAL A 101 13.18 11.30 -5.08
N GLU A 102 13.40 10.00 -4.86
CA GLU A 102 14.75 9.39 -4.89
C GLU A 102 15.34 9.27 -6.30
N SER A 103 14.49 9.20 -7.34
CA SER A 103 14.94 9.05 -8.74
C SER A 103 15.36 10.36 -9.42
N VAL A 104 15.24 11.52 -8.75
CA VAL A 104 15.56 12.85 -9.32
C VAL A 104 16.99 13.33 -9.01
N SER A 105 17.80 12.59 -8.25
CA SER A 105 19.20 12.97 -7.97
C SER A 105 20.22 12.21 -8.81
N PHE A 106 20.23 12.43 -10.12
CA PHE A 106 21.49 12.43 -10.87
C PHE A 106 21.74 13.86 -11.33
N PRO A 107 22.66 14.62 -10.70
CA PRO A 107 23.05 15.91 -11.25
C PRO A 107 23.67 15.64 -12.62
N SER A 108 23.00 16.09 -13.68
CA SER A 108 23.57 16.18 -15.02
C SER A 108 24.60 17.32 -15.04
N GLN A 109 25.71 17.10 -14.35
CA GLN A 109 26.84 18.01 -14.35
C GLN A 109 28.07 17.27 -14.86
N SER A 110 28.33 17.39 -16.16
CA SER A 110 29.61 17.94 -16.60
C SER A 110 29.59 18.19 -18.11
N LYS A 111 29.82 19.45 -18.47
CA LYS A 111 30.51 19.78 -19.71
C LYS A 111 31.95 19.27 -19.56
N GLY A 112 32.15 17.98 -19.82
CA GLY A 112 33.44 17.33 -19.90
C GLY A 112 33.47 16.47 -21.15
N ALA A 113 34.61 16.39 -21.82
CA ALA A 113 34.77 15.54 -23.01
C ALA A 113 34.21 14.13 -22.75
N PRO A 114 33.57 13.46 -23.74
CA PRO A 114 32.95 12.16 -23.53
C PRO A 114 34.03 11.14 -23.15
N ILE A 115 34.14 10.85 -21.86
CA ILE A 115 34.96 9.76 -21.36
C ILE A 115 34.23 8.49 -21.79
N LYS A 116 34.71 7.87 -22.88
CA LYS A 116 34.27 6.53 -23.27
C LYS A 116 34.75 5.57 -22.20
N LEU A 117 33.82 5.08 -21.40
CA LEU A 117 34.09 3.97 -20.49
C LEU A 117 34.59 2.77 -21.32
N PRO A 118 35.59 2.02 -20.82
CA PRO A 118 35.99 0.77 -21.45
C PRO A 118 34.78 -0.17 -21.47
N LYS A 119 34.48 -0.75 -22.63
CA LYS A 119 33.41 -1.76 -22.75
C LYS A 119 33.86 -3.02 -22.02
N ILE A 120 33.36 -3.24 -20.82
CA ILE A 120 33.45 -4.54 -20.16
C ILE A 120 32.34 -5.44 -20.71
N SER A 121 32.72 -6.59 -21.25
CA SER A 121 31.76 -7.61 -21.71
C SER A 121 31.30 -8.45 -20.53
N LEU A 122 30.00 -8.71 -20.45
CA LEU A 122 29.45 -9.63 -19.46
C LEU A 122 30.05 -11.04 -19.65
N PRO A 123 30.33 -11.77 -18.57
CA PRO A 123 30.70 -13.17 -18.67
C PRO A 123 29.58 -13.94 -19.37
N THR A 124 29.90 -14.62 -20.47
CA THR A 124 28.98 -15.49 -21.19
C THR A 124 29.23 -16.94 -20.79
N PHE A 125 28.19 -17.68 -20.42
CA PHE A 125 28.25 -19.11 -20.12
C PHE A 125 27.69 -19.91 -21.29
N CYS A 126 28.49 -20.80 -21.87
CA CYS A 126 28.07 -21.63 -22.99
C CYS A 126 27.51 -23.00 -22.56
N GLY A 127 27.28 -23.21 -21.25
CA GLY A 127 26.68 -24.45 -20.73
C GLY A 127 27.66 -25.61 -20.52
N ARG A 128 28.95 -25.42 -20.81
CA ARG A 128 29.98 -26.43 -20.56
C ARG A 128 30.38 -26.46 -19.09
N TYR A 129 30.40 -27.64 -18.47
CA TYR A 129 30.68 -27.77 -17.04
C TYR A 129 32.07 -27.25 -16.67
N GLU A 130 33.06 -27.42 -17.54
CA GLU A 130 34.44 -26.98 -17.35
C GLU A 130 34.56 -25.45 -17.24
N GLU A 131 33.57 -24.71 -17.77
CA GLU A 131 33.52 -23.24 -17.77
C GLU A 131 32.76 -22.67 -16.57
N TRP A 132 32.12 -23.52 -15.77
CA TRP A 132 31.25 -23.09 -14.67
C TRP A 132 31.98 -22.23 -13.63
N ASN A 133 33.18 -22.65 -13.24
CA ASN A 133 33.98 -21.89 -12.27
C ASN A 133 34.41 -20.53 -12.84
N LEU A 134 34.85 -20.48 -14.10
CA LEU A 134 35.26 -19.23 -14.76
C LEU A 134 34.08 -18.26 -14.90
N PHE A 135 32.89 -18.77 -15.22
CA PHE A 135 31.67 -17.99 -15.27
C PHE A 135 31.30 -17.42 -13.88
N LEU A 136 31.37 -18.23 -12.82
CA LEU A 136 31.13 -17.77 -11.45
C LEU A 136 32.14 -16.70 -11.01
N TYR A 137 33.44 -16.91 -11.26
CA TYR A 137 34.47 -15.91 -10.94
C TYR A 137 34.26 -14.61 -11.70
N GLY A 138 33.86 -14.68 -12.98
CA GLY A 138 33.53 -13.49 -13.77
C GLY A 138 32.39 -12.67 -13.17
N TRP A 139 31.34 -13.33 -12.67
CA TRP A 139 30.23 -12.65 -11.98
C TRP A 139 30.61 -12.12 -10.60
N ILE A 140 31.46 -12.82 -9.85
CA ILE A 140 31.96 -12.34 -8.55
C ILE A 140 32.80 -11.08 -8.75
N ILE A 141 33.69 -11.05 -9.74
CA ILE A 141 34.48 -9.85 -10.06
C ILE A 141 33.56 -8.72 -10.54
N PHE A 142 32.53 -9.02 -11.33
CA PHE A 142 31.57 -8.01 -11.78
C PHE A 142 30.76 -7.40 -10.62
N LEU A 143 30.36 -8.21 -9.63
CA LEU A 143 29.55 -7.77 -8.50
C LEU A 143 30.36 -7.10 -7.38
N TYR A 144 31.62 -7.50 -7.18
CA TYR A 144 32.41 -7.09 -6.02
C TYR A 144 33.73 -6.36 -6.37
N GLY A 145 34.11 -6.32 -7.64
CA GLY A 145 35.39 -5.80 -8.10
C GLY A 145 35.34 -4.36 -8.60
N TYR A 146 34.84 -3.41 -7.80
CA TYR A 146 35.14 -1.97 -7.97
C TYR A 146 35.07 -1.27 -6.60
N PHE A 147 36.23 -1.14 -5.96
CA PHE A 147 36.56 -0.10 -4.97
C PHE A 147 37.89 0.52 -5.38
#